data_AF-A0AA35T1A1-F1
#
_entry.id   AF-A0AA35T1A1-F1
#
_cell.length_a   1.000
_cell.length_b   1.000
_cell.length_c   1.000
_cell.angle_alpha   90.00
_cell.angle_beta   90.00
_cell.angle_gamma   90.00
#
_symmetry.space_group_name_H-M   'P 1'
#
loop_
_entity.id
_entity.type
_entity.pdbx_description
1 polymer ?
#
loop_
_entity_poly.entity_id
_entity_poly.type
_entity_poly.pdbx_seq_one_letter_code
_entity_poly.pdbx_strand_id
1 'polypeptide(L)'
;MSAEFDLGGVVVEVSTSSEECQQWINRGAVQMFGFNPEEAIRCFRKALYFSPDCAMAHYFIAHCCAPNYNDASGLDCSQGLKEAQMALETASQAPAGLEDWESAMIKAKPHQFTDEESGDGVSRSYCNAMRPVYEKFGEENTLVAAVFAESLMMLAPWTLWTSQPDVKPAIPETEGAGESSGERSRERPHPPRPLPLLHPHHGAVGQS
;
A
#
# COMPACT_ATOMS: atom_id res chain seq x y z
N MET A 1 -13.11 -20.16 -20.77
CA MET A 1 -13.81 -18.99 -20.20
C MET A 1 -13.29 -18.81 -18.80
N SER A 2 -12.29 -17.95 -18.61
CA SER A 2 -11.88 -17.56 -17.25
C SER A 2 -12.99 -16.69 -16.68
N ALA A 3 -13.58 -17.11 -15.56
CA ALA A 3 -14.50 -16.25 -14.83
C ALA A 3 -13.73 -14.99 -14.41
N GLU A 4 -14.11 -13.84 -14.95
CA GLU A 4 -13.65 -12.56 -14.43
C GLU A 4 -14.23 -12.41 -13.02
N PHE A 5 -13.34 -12.37 -12.04
CA PHE A 5 -13.68 -12.13 -10.65
C PHE A 5 -13.55 -10.62 -10.41
N ASP A 6 -14.69 -9.94 -10.23
CA ASP A 6 -14.76 -8.51 -9.94
C ASP A 6 -14.61 -8.28 -8.44
N LEU A 7 -13.48 -7.69 -8.04
CA LEU A 7 -13.11 -7.39 -6.66
C LEU A 7 -13.54 -5.97 -6.22
N GLY A 8 -14.22 -5.21 -7.08
CA GLY A 8 -14.46 -3.78 -6.91
C GLY A 8 -13.33 -2.92 -7.48
N GLY A 9 -13.63 -1.64 -7.76
CA GLY A 9 -12.74 -0.74 -8.49
C GLY A 9 -11.80 0.07 -7.60
N VAL A 10 -10.60 -0.45 -7.33
CA VAL A 10 -9.45 0.42 -7.08
C VAL A 10 -8.88 0.80 -8.43
N VAL A 11 -9.00 2.07 -8.80
CA VAL A 11 -8.38 2.61 -10.00
C VAL A 11 -7.19 3.44 -9.56
N VAL A 12 -6.00 3.03 -10.03
CA VAL A 12 -4.77 3.79 -9.88
C VAL A 12 -4.35 4.17 -11.29
N GLU A 13 -4.82 5.32 -11.75
CA GLU A 13 -4.48 5.83 -13.07
C GLU A 13 -2.99 6.22 -13.09
N VAL A 14 -2.25 5.67 -14.04
CA VAL A 14 -0.81 5.90 -14.18
C VAL A 14 -0.45 6.33 -15.59
N SER A 15 0.70 6.97 -15.74
CA SER A 15 1.22 7.37 -17.05
C SER A 15 1.60 6.12 -17.86
N THR A 16 0.69 5.70 -18.73
CA THR A 16 0.90 4.68 -19.74
C THR A 16 -0.03 4.93 -20.93
N SER A 17 0.40 4.57 -22.13
CA SER A 17 -0.44 4.62 -23.33
C SER A 17 -1.13 3.27 -23.64
N SER A 18 -0.82 2.21 -22.89
CA SER A 18 -1.41 0.88 -23.06
C SER A 18 -2.59 0.68 -22.11
N GLU A 19 -3.77 0.47 -22.67
CA GLU A 19 -4.97 0.11 -21.92
C GLU A 19 -4.78 -1.21 -21.17
N GLU A 20 -4.10 -2.19 -21.76
CA GLU A 20 -3.80 -3.46 -21.11
C GLU A 20 -2.86 -3.28 -19.92
N CYS A 21 -1.85 -2.41 -20.04
CA CYS A 21 -1.00 -2.05 -18.91
C CYS A 21 -1.84 -1.48 -17.77
N GLN A 22 -2.68 -0.48 -18.04
CA GLN A 22 -3.56 0.14 -17.03
C GLN A 22 -4.51 -0.87 -16.38
N GLN A 23 -5.06 -1.82 -17.14
CA GLN A 23 -5.90 -2.90 -16.60
C GLN A 23 -5.13 -3.79 -15.61
N TRP A 24 -3.89 -4.17 -15.94
CA TRP A 24 -3.05 -4.98 -15.06
C TRP A 24 -2.53 -4.21 -13.84
N ILE A 25 -2.29 -2.91 -13.96
CA ILE A 25 -2.02 -2.02 -12.82
C ILE A 25 -3.20 -2.06 -11.84
N ASN A 26 -4.43 -1.86 -12.34
CA ASN A 26 -5.62 -1.87 -11.47
C ASN A 26 -5.82 -3.23 -10.79
N ARG A 27 -5.63 -4.34 -11.51
CA ARG A 27 -5.67 -5.70 -10.93
C ARG A 27 -4.61 -5.90 -9.84
N GLY A 28 -3.39 -5.44 -10.08
CA GLY A 28 -2.30 -5.51 -9.10
C GLY A 28 -2.58 -4.65 -7.88
N ALA A 29 -3.10 -3.44 -8.06
CA ALA A 29 -3.45 -2.53 -6.97
C ALA A 29 -4.49 -3.15 -6.02
N VAL A 30 -5.52 -3.81 -6.57
CA VAL A 30 -6.50 -4.54 -5.76
C VAL A 30 -5.84 -5.62 -4.90
N GLN A 31 -4.90 -6.40 -5.45
CA GLN A 31 -4.19 -7.43 -4.70
C GLN A 31 -3.25 -6.82 -3.65
N MET A 32 -2.56 -5.73 -3.99
CA MET A 32 -1.65 -5.00 -3.11
C MET A 32 -2.41 -4.48 -1.87
N PHE A 33 -3.51 -3.76 -2.08
CA PHE A 33 -4.36 -3.27 -0.98
C PHE A 33 -5.13 -4.40 -0.27
N GLY A 34 -5.31 -5.53 -0.94
CA GLY A 34 -5.83 -6.77 -0.36
C GLY A 34 -4.79 -7.59 0.42
N PHE A 35 -3.58 -7.06 0.63
CA PHE A 35 -2.48 -7.74 1.33
C PHE A 35 -2.03 -9.06 0.68
N ASN A 36 -2.07 -9.13 -0.65
CA ASN A 36 -1.56 -10.25 -1.45
C ASN A 36 -0.40 -9.77 -2.37
N PRO A 37 0.79 -9.50 -1.80
CA PRO A 37 1.90 -8.88 -2.53
C PRO A 37 2.44 -9.77 -3.66
N GLU A 38 2.40 -11.09 -3.51
CA GLU A 38 2.92 -12.02 -4.52
C GLU A 38 2.08 -12.00 -5.81
N GLU A 39 0.75 -11.99 -5.67
CA GLU A 39 -0.15 -11.87 -6.83
C GLU A 39 -0.14 -10.47 -7.42
N ALA A 40 0.01 -9.44 -6.57
CA ALA A 40 0.20 -8.07 -7.04
C ALA A 40 1.45 -7.96 -7.93
N ILE A 41 2.59 -8.52 -7.51
CA ILE A 41 3.82 -8.57 -8.32
C ILE A 41 3.60 -9.27 -9.65
N ARG A 42 2.86 -10.39 -9.68
CA ARG A 42 2.53 -11.08 -10.95
C ARG A 42 1.73 -10.16 -11.88
N CYS A 43 0.76 -9.42 -11.34
CA CYS A 43 -0.03 -8.45 -12.12
C CYS A 43 0.85 -7.31 -12.66
N PHE A 44 1.70 -6.70 -11.83
CA PHE A 44 2.57 -5.60 -12.26
C PHE A 44 3.63 -6.04 -13.27
N ARG A 45 4.18 -7.25 -13.13
CA ARG A 45 5.04 -7.84 -14.18
C ARG A 45 4.29 -8.06 -15.48
N LYS A 46 2.99 -8.39 -15.41
CA LYS A 46 2.14 -8.51 -16.61
C LYS A 46 1.84 -7.14 -17.22
N ALA A 47 1.73 -6.09 -16.43
CA ALA A 47 1.65 -4.71 -16.94
C ALA A 47 2.92 -4.34 -17.73
N LEU A 48 4.11 -4.64 -17.18
CA LEU A 48 5.40 -4.43 -17.86
C LEU A 48 5.56 -5.22 -19.16
N TYR A 49 4.86 -6.35 -19.31
CA TYR A 49 4.84 -7.08 -20.58
C TYR A 49 4.17 -6.27 -21.70
N PHE A 50 3.15 -5.47 -21.37
CA PHE A 50 2.42 -4.64 -22.34
C PHE A 50 3.06 -3.25 -22.51
N SER A 51 3.58 -2.66 -21.44
CA SER A 51 4.26 -1.36 -21.44
C SER A 51 5.55 -1.48 -20.62
N PRO A 52 6.68 -1.90 -21.25
CA PRO A 52 7.97 -2.01 -20.57
C PRO A 52 8.50 -0.68 -20.03
N ASP A 53 7.97 0.43 -20.52
CA ASP A 53 8.25 1.81 -20.12
C ASP A 53 7.34 2.33 -18.99
N CYS A 54 6.47 1.48 -18.41
CA CYS A 54 5.63 1.87 -17.28
C CYS A 54 6.44 1.94 -15.98
N ALA A 55 6.93 3.13 -15.64
CA ALA A 55 7.74 3.36 -14.44
C ALA A 55 6.99 3.01 -13.14
N MET A 56 5.67 3.25 -13.09
CA MET A 56 4.85 2.93 -11.93
C MET A 56 4.68 1.43 -11.69
N ALA A 57 4.73 0.59 -12.74
CA ALA A 57 4.70 -0.86 -12.54
C ALA A 57 5.94 -1.34 -11.77
N HIS A 58 7.13 -0.80 -12.07
CA HIS A 58 8.35 -1.05 -11.29
C HIS A 58 8.21 -0.53 -9.85
N TYR A 59 7.67 0.68 -9.66
CA TYR A 59 7.40 1.23 -8.33
C TYR A 59 6.52 0.28 -7.48
N PHE A 60 5.44 -0.26 -8.05
CA PHE A 60 4.55 -1.15 -7.30
C PHE A 60 5.16 -2.51 -7.01
N ILE A 61 6.00 -3.05 -7.89
CA ILE A 61 6.77 -4.27 -7.58
C ILE A 61 7.71 -4.00 -6.41
N ALA A 62 8.44 -2.89 -6.45
CA ALA A 62 9.28 -2.47 -5.32
C ALA A 62 8.43 -2.32 -4.04
N HIS A 63 7.23 -1.76 -4.14
CA HIS A 63 6.31 -1.63 -3.02
C HIS A 63 5.93 -2.97 -2.40
N CYS A 64 5.57 -3.96 -3.20
CA CYS A 64 5.23 -5.30 -2.72
C CYS A 64 6.42 -6.09 -2.16
N CYS A 65 7.65 -5.74 -2.57
CA CYS A 65 8.88 -6.37 -2.08
C CYS A 65 9.35 -5.82 -0.72
N ALA A 66 8.93 -4.61 -0.35
CA ALA A 66 9.41 -3.92 0.84
C ALA A 66 8.83 -4.50 2.15
N PRO A 67 9.49 -4.25 3.31
CA PRO A 67 8.90 -4.48 4.62
C PRO A 67 7.58 -3.71 4.78
N ASN A 68 6.61 -4.36 5.42
CA ASN A 68 5.33 -3.76 5.76
C ASN A 68 5.00 -4.02 7.24
N TYR A 69 3.87 -3.48 7.70
CA TYR A 69 3.48 -3.52 9.10
C TYR A 69 3.36 -4.96 9.67
N ASN A 70 2.89 -5.89 8.85
CA ASN A 70 2.67 -7.28 9.25
C ASN A 70 3.90 -8.16 9.04
N ASP A 71 4.81 -7.77 8.15
CA ASP A 71 6.05 -8.46 7.84
C ASP A 71 7.21 -7.48 7.71
N ALA A 72 7.92 -7.29 8.83
CA ALA A 72 9.08 -6.39 8.92
C ALA A 72 10.31 -6.90 8.15
N SER A 73 10.31 -8.16 7.68
CA SER A 73 11.41 -8.68 6.86
C SER A 73 11.29 -8.30 5.39
N GLY A 74 10.06 -8.02 4.93
CA GLY A 74 9.76 -7.82 3.52
C GLY A 74 9.85 -9.11 2.71
N LEU A 75 9.21 -9.13 1.54
CA LEU A 75 9.23 -10.32 0.68
C LEU A 75 10.63 -10.58 0.10
N ASP A 76 11.27 -9.51 -0.41
CA ASP A 76 12.63 -9.55 -0.99
C ASP A 76 13.16 -8.11 -1.15
N CYS A 77 13.84 -7.58 -0.13
CA CYS A 77 14.39 -6.23 -0.15
C CYS A 77 15.41 -6.01 -1.28
N SER A 78 16.15 -7.05 -1.68
CA SER A 78 17.16 -6.94 -2.74
C SER A 78 16.51 -6.74 -4.10
N GLN A 79 15.46 -7.50 -4.39
CA GLN A 79 14.63 -7.30 -5.58
C GLN A 79 13.89 -5.97 -5.51
N GLY A 80 13.39 -5.59 -4.33
CA GLY A 80 12.71 -4.31 -4.12
C GLY A 80 13.58 -3.10 -4.47
N LEU A 81 14.83 -3.08 -4.02
CA LEU A 81 15.80 -2.04 -4.39
C LEU A 81 16.05 -2.00 -5.89
N LYS A 82 16.25 -3.16 -6.51
CA LYS A 82 16.46 -3.26 -7.96
C LYS A 82 15.28 -2.67 -8.74
N GLU A 83 14.06 -2.99 -8.33
CA GLU A 83 12.84 -2.48 -8.98
C GLU A 83 12.65 -0.98 -8.74
N ALA A 84 13.02 -0.47 -7.56
CA ALA A 84 13.02 0.97 -7.30
C ALA A 84 14.03 1.72 -8.20
N GLN A 85 15.20 1.13 -8.45
CA GLN A 85 16.19 1.68 -9.39
C GLN A 85 15.69 1.63 -10.84
N MET A 86 15.05 0.51 -11.24
CA MET A 86 14.43 0.41 -12.55
C MET A 86 13.31 1.45 -12.72
N ALA A 87 12.50 1.70 -11.69
CA ALA A 87 11.47 2.75 -11.74
C ALA A 87 12.09 4.14 -12.01
N LEU A 88 13.20 4.48 -11.36
CA LEU A 88 13.94 5.72 -11.59
C LEU A 88 14.50 5.82 -13.02
N GLU A 89 15.11 4.74 -13.50
CA GLU A 89 15.67 4.67 -14.84
C GLU A 89 14.58 4.83 -15.90
N THR A 90 13.50 4.05 -15.80
CA THR A 90 12.35 4.10 -16.70
C THR A 90 11.68 5.47 -16.66
N ALA A 91 11.50 6.07 -15.49
CA ALA A 91 10.95 7.43 -15.34
C ALA A 91 11.78 8.49 -16.10
N SER A 92 13.11 8.37 -16.07
CA SER A 92 14.00 9.31 -16.76
C SER A 92 13.93 9.20 -18.29
N GLN A 93 13.44 8.07 -18.81
CA GLN A 93 13.36 7.75 -20.23
C GLN A 93 11.92 7.76 -20.76
N ALA A 94 10.93 8.04 -19.90
CA ALA A 94 9.51 7.93 -20.22
C ALA A 94 9.11 8.84 -21.41
N PRO A 95 8.69 8.28 -22.57
CA PRO A 95 8.43 9.07 -23.77
C PRO A 95 7.25 10.04 -23.62
N ALA A 96 6.25 9.64 -22.85
CA ALA A 96 5.05 10.43 -22.59
C ALA A 96 5.21 11.44 -21.44
N GLY A 97 6.36 11.40 -20.74
CA GLY A 97 6.50 12.02 -19.42
C GLY A 97 5.74 11.23 -18.34
N LEU A 98 5.95 11.64 -17.08
CA LEU A 98 5.20 11.15 -15.94
C LEU A 98 4.42 12.29 -15.32
N GLU A 99 3.34 11.95 -14.63
CA GLU A 99 2.70 12.88 -13.73
C GLU A 99 3.65 13.25 -12.58
N ASP A 100 3.45 14.47 -12.08
CA ASP A 100 4.31 15.10 -11.08
C ASP A 100 4.38 14.26 -9.77
N TRP A 101 3.26 13.64 -9.39
CA TRP A 101 3.15 12.80 -8.20
C TRP A 101 3.83 11.43 -8.39
N GLU A 102 3.77 10.83 -9.58
CA GLU A 102 4.44 9.57 -9.90
C GLU A 102 5.96 9.73 -9.78
N SER A 103 6.47 10.80 -10.38
CA SER A 103 7.89 11.16 -10.30
C SER A 103 8.35 11.34 -8.85
N ALA A 104 7.52 11.94 -8.00
CA ALA A 104 7.82 12.15 -6.59
C ALA A 104 7.81 10.83 -5.79
N MET A 105 6.82 9.97 -6.02
CA MET A 105 6.72 8.65 -5.41
C MET A 105 7.91 7.75 -5.77
N ILE A 106 8.27 7.72 -7.06
CA ILE A 106 9.41 6.96 -7.58
C ILE A 106 10.71 7.43 -6.94
N LYS A 107 10.92 8.74 -6.80
CA LYS A 107 12.11 9.32 -6.14
C LYS A 107 12.21 8.97 -4.66
N ALA A 108 11.08 8.90 -3.95
CA ALA A 108 11.07 8.52 -2.53
C ALA A 108 11.38 7.03 -2.32
N LYS A 109 11.04 6.16 -3.27
CA LYS A 109 11.02 4.70 -3.09
C LYS A 109 12.34 4.06 -2.62
N PRO A 110 13.52 4.42 -3.14
CA PRO A 110 14.79 3.82 -2.71
C PRO A 110 15.10 4.00 -1.21
N HIS A 111 14.53 5.02 -0.55
CA HIS A 111 14.73 5.26 0.88
C HIS A 111 14.18 4.15 1.77
N GLN A 112 13.35 3.25 1.23
CA GLN A 112 12.83 2.08 1.96
C GLN A 112 13.77 0.86 1.91
N PHE A 113 14.91 0.96 1.21
CA PHE A 113 15.85 -0.16 1.00
C PHE A 113 17.29 0.21 1.36
N THR A 114 17.48 1.08 2.34
CA THR A 114 18.81 1.54 2.76
C THR A 114 19.48 0.54 3.70
N ASP A 115 20.82 0.48 3.68
CA ASP A 115 21.64 -0.32 4.61
C ASP A 115 21.70 0.26 6.05
N GLU A 116 20.73 1.07 6.47
CA GLU A 116 20.69 1.62 7.83
C GLU A 116 20.25 0.54 8.83
N GLU A 117 21.24 -0.07 9.52
CA GLU A 117 21.06 -1.33 10.26
C GLU A 117 20.49 -1.22 11.69
N SER A 118 19.83 -0.12 12.11
CA SER A 118 19.30 -0.10 13.49
C SER A 118 17.99 0.63 13.71
N GLY A 119 17.15 0.03 14.55
CA GLY A 119 15.91 0.62 15.04
C GLY A 119 14.90 0.92 13.93
N ASP A 120 14.39 2.15 13.92
CA ASP A 120 13.41 2.64 12.96
C ASP A 120 14.03 3.44 11.80
N GLY A 121 15.36 3.38 11.62
CA GLY A 121 16.10 4.21 10.65
C GLY A 121 15.55 4.14 9.22
N VAL A 122 15.37 2.94 8.69
CA VAL A 122 14.78 2.72 7.36
C VAL A 122 13.35 3.27 7.27
N SER A 123 12.49 2.97 8.24
CA SER A 123 11.11 3.47 8.29
C SER A 123 11.07 5.00 8.34
N ARG A 124 11.97 5.61 9.12
CA ARG A 124 12.11 7.05 9.28
C ARG A 124 12.63 7.72 8.02
N SER A 125 13.63 7.12 7.37
CA SER A 125 14.16 7.59 6.08
C SER A 125 13.06 7.63 5.02
N TYR A 126 12.31 6.53 4.87
CA TYR A 126 11.22 6.47 3.90
C TYR A 126 10.05 7.40 4.24
N CYS A 127 9.62 7.45 5.50
CA CYS A 127 8.56 8.37 5.94
C CYS A 127 8.95 9.83 5.71
N ASN A 128 10.20 10.22 6.00
CA ASN A 128 10.70 11.56 5.73
C ASN A 128 10.74 11.87 4.24
N ALA A 129 11.11 10.91 3.39
CA ALA A 129 11.10 11.08 1.94
C ALA A 129 9.67 11.21 1.38
N MET A 130 8.70 10.52 1.98
CA MET A 130 7.28 10.55 1.58
C MET A 130 6.53 11.79 2.07
N ARG A 131 6.95 12.41 3.19
CA ARG A 131 6.29 13.59 3.77
C ARG A 131 6.08 14.75 2.78
N PRO A 132 7.10 15.26 2.06
CA PRO A 132 6.89 16.34 1.08
C PRO A 132 6.03 15.89 -0.12
N VAL A 133 6.00 14.58 -0.42
CA VAL A 133 5.12 14.03 -1.47
C VAL A 133 3.67 14.11 -1.02
N TYR A 134 3.39 13.73 0.22
CA TYR A 134 2.06 13.85 0.82
C TYR A 134 1.61 15.31 0.96
N GLU A 135 2.47 16.20 1.44
CA GLU A 135 2.16 17.63 1.56
C GLU A 135 1.78 18.25 0.21
N LYS A 136 2.40 17.80 -0.89
CA LYS A 136 2.13 18.33 -2.23
C LYS A 136 0.92 17.67 -2.92
N PHE A 137 0.71 16.37 -2.74
CA PHE A 137 -0.25 15.60 -3.56
C PHE A 137 -1.28 14.79 -2.77
N GLY A 138 -1.14 14.66 -1.45
CA GLY A 138 -1.91 13.73 -0.64
C GLY A 138 -3.40 14.06 -0.52
N GLU A 139 -3.79 15.33 -0.63
CA GLU A 139 -5.20 15.74 -0.57
C GLU A 139 -5.99 15.25 -1.80
N GLU A 140 -5.37 15.29 -2.97
CA GLU A 140 -6.01 14.96 -4.24
C GLU A 140 -5.72 13.53 -4.71
N ASN A 141 -4.66 12.90 -4.19
CA ASN A 141 -4.21 11.57 -4.59
C ASN A 141 -4.27 10.57 -3.43
N THR A 142 -5.28 9.70 -3.45
CA THR A 142 -5.51 8.68 -2.42
C THR A 142 -4.40 7.65 -2.32
N LEU A 143 -3.70 7.33 -3.42
CA LEU A 143 -2.54 6.42 -3.36
C LEU A 143 -1.39 7.06 -2.57
N VAL A 144 -1.09 8.33 -2.83
CA VAL A 144 -0.06 9.07 -2.08
C VAL A 144 -0.42 9.13 -0.59
N ALA A 145 -1.67 9.46 -0.27
CA ALA A 145 -2.16 9.48 1.10
C ALA A 145 -2.03 8.12 1.80
N ALA A 146 -2.46 7.03 1.13
CA ALA A 146 -2.41 5.68 1.68
C ALA A 146 -0.97 5.22 1.95
N VAL A 147 -0.06 5.41 1.00
CA VAL A 147 1.35 5.02 1.15
C VAL A 147 2.06 5.86 2.22
N PHE A 148 1.73 7.15 2.33
CA PHE A 148 2.29 7.97 3.42
C PHE A 148 1.77 7.53 4.79
N ALA A 149 0.47 7.25 4.92
CA ALA A 149 -0.11 6.70 6.14
C ALA A 149 0.56 5.38 6.55
N GLU A 150 0.79 4.47 5.59
CA GLU A 150 1.53 3.23 5.84
C GLU A 150 2.96 3.53 6.33
N SER A 151 3.66 4.48 5.71
CA SER A 151 5.02 4.88 6.14
C SER A 151 5.06 5.41 7.57
N LEU A 152 4.02 6.14 8.01
CA LEU A 152 3.87 6.60 9.39
C LEU A 152 3.64 5.42 10.34
N MET A 153 2.79 4.47 9.95
CA MET A 153 2.53 3.27 10.76
C MET A 153 3.80 2.47 11.05
N MET A 154 4.74 2.45 10.09
CA MET A 154 6.04 1.77 10.21
C MET A 154 7.01 2.43 11.20
N LEU A 155 6.75 3.66 11.66
CA LEU A 155 7.58 4.30 12.70
C LEU A 155 7.26 3.80 14.11
N ALA A 156 6.05 3.26 14.31
CA ALA A 156 5.58 2.84 15.62
C ALA A 156 4.78 1.53 15.52
N PRO A 157 5.41 0.44 15.04
CA PRO A 157 4.72 -0.82 14.80
C PRO A 157 4.07 -1.32 16.10
N TRP A 158 2.84 -1.81 15.99
CA TRP A 158 2.03 -2.35 17.09
C TRP A 158 1.64 -1.37 18.21
N THR A 159 1.84 -0.05 18.00
CA THR A 159 1.47 1.00 18.97
C THR A 159 0.47 2.03 18.41
N LEU A 160 -0.24 1.67 17.34
CA LEU A 160 -1.20 2.55 16.65
C LEU A 160 -2.41 2.94 17.51
N TRP A 161 -2.78 2.08 18.45
CA TRP A 161 -3.86 2.34 19.41
C TRP A 161 -3.36 2.06 20.81
N THR A 162 -3.72 2.93 21.75
CA THR A 162 -3.68 2.60 23.18
C THR A 162 -5.13 2.57 23.67
N SER A 163 -5.46 1.64 24.57
CA SER A 163 -6.83 1.45 25.07
C SER A 163 -7.32 2.62 25.96
N GLN A 164 -6.56 3.71 26.04
CA GLN A 164 -6.91 4.90 26.80
C GLN A 164 -7.22 6.02 25.79
N PRO A 165 -8.48 6.48 25.70
CA PRO A 165 -8.89 7.52 24.74
C PRO A 165 -8.19 8.87 24.95
N ASP A 166 -7.48 9.04 26.07
CA ASP A 166 -6.84 10.30 26.47
C ASP A 166 -5.32 10.32 26.18
N VAL A 167 -4.76 9.22 25.67
CA VAL A 167 -3.34 9.12 25.35
C VAL A 167 -3.15 9.51 23.88
N LYS A 168 -2.47 10.63 23.67
CA LYS A 168 -2.06 11.12 22.34
C LYS A 168 -1.45 9.97 21.53
N PRO A 169 -1.75 9.88 20.21
CA PRO A 169 -1.13 8.88 19.36
C PRO A 169 0.39 8.97 19.49
N ALA A 170 1.06 7.81 19.41
CA ALA A 170 2.52 7.73 19.52
C ALA A 170 3.24 8.62 18.48
N ILE A 171 2.53 8.99 17.42
CA ILE A 171 2.95 9.91 16.37
C ILE A 171 1.83 10.94 16.17
N PRO A 172 2.04 12.25 16.43
CA PRO A 172 1.01 13.28 16.27
C PRO A 172 0.45 13.42 14.84
N GLU A 173 1.15 12.87 13.85
CA GLU A 173 0.93 13.09 12.42
C GLU A 173 -0.06 12.08 11.81
N THR A 174 -0.45 11.03 12.53
CA THR A 174 -1.38 10.00 12.03
C THR A 174 -2.85 10.42 12.10
N GLU A 175 -3.20 11.44 12.90
CA GLU A 175 -4.59 11.90 13.05
C GLU A 175 -5.15 12.46 11.72
N GLY A 176 -4.41 13.32 11.03
CA GLY A 176 -4.88 13.96 9.78
C GLY A 176 -4.95 13.03 8.56
N ALA A 177 -4.12 11.99 8.50
CA ALA A 177 -4.13 11.03 7.39
C ALA A 177 -5.29 10.01 7.51
N GLY A 178 -5.67 9.65 8.73
CA GLY A 178 -6.78 8.74 9.00
C GLY A 178 -8.15 9.37 8.78
N GLU A 179 -8.33 10.65 9.15
CA GLU A 179 -9.60 11.36 9.04
C GLU A 179 -10.02 11.59 7.57
N SER A 180 -9.09 11.99 6.70
CA SER A 180 -9.37 12.20 5.27
C SER A 180 -9.78 10.92 4.52
N SER A 181 -9.23 9.77 4.91
CA SER A 181 -9.60 8.45 4.35
C SER A 181 -10.92 7.92 4.94
N GLY A 182 -11.19 8.23 6.21
CA GLY A 182 -12.41 7.86 6.92
C GLY A 182 -13.66 8.62 6.44
N GLU A 183 -13.53 9.90 6.11
CA GLU A 183 -14.65 10.71 5.61
C GLU A 183 -15.16 10.25 4.24
N ARG A 184 -14.28 9.77 3.36
CA ARG A 184 -14.67 9.18 2.07
C ARG A 184 -15.35 7.81 2.19
N SER A 185 -15.15 7.10 3.30
CA SER A 185 -15.73 5.77 3.52
C SER A 185 -17.05 5.79 4.29
N ARG A 186 -17.35 6.89 5.00
CA ARG A 186 -18.64 7.11 5.71
C ARG A 186 -19.84 7.32 4.79
N GLU A 187 -19.64 7.56 3.50
CA GLU A 187 -20.73 7.68 2.52
C GLU A 187 -21.33 6.33 2.06
N ARG A 188 -20.77 5.18 2.51
CA ARG A 188 -21.36 3.86 2.23
C ARG A 188 -22.05 3.30 3.48
N PRO A 189 -23.34 2.91 3.40
CA PRO A 189 -24.04 2.33 4.54
C PRO A 189 -23.40 0.99 4.94
N HIS A 190 -22.98 0.88 6.20
CA HIS A 190 -22.48 -0.37 6.77
C HIS A 190 -23.61 -1.43 6.86
N PRO A 191 -23.36 -2.70 6.51
CA PRO A 191 -24.31 -3.76 6.82
C PRO A 191 -24.39 -3.98 8.35
N PRO A 192 -25.56 -4.40 8.87
CA PRO A 192 -25.75 -4.58 10.32
C PRO A 192 -24.84 -5.70 10.85
N ARG A 193 -24.32 -5.49 12.08
CA ARG A 193 -23.47 -6.46 12.79
C ARG A 193 -24.18 -7.82 12.91
N PRO A 194 -23.50 -8.95 12.66
CA PRO A 194 -24.06 -10.26 12.93
C PRO A 194 -24.16 -10.49 14.45
N LEU A 195 -25.28 -11.09 14.87
CA LEU A 195 -25.57 -11.46 16.26
C LEU A 195 -24.55 -12.50 16.77
N PRO A 196 -24.21 -12.47 18.08
CA PRO A 196 -23.27 -13.43 18.65
C PRO A 196 -23.85 -14.85 18.64
N LEU A 197 -23.07 -15.81 18.16
CA LEU A 197 -23.41 -17.23 18.16
C LEU A 197 -23.44 -17.76 19.61
N LEU A 198 -24.60 -18.26 20.05
CA LEU A 198 -24.75 -19.02 21.29
C LEU A 198 -23.99 -20.35 21.17
N HIS A 199 -23.02 -20.59 22.06
CA HIS A 199 -22.45 -21.92 22.26
C HIS A 199 -23.46 -22.82 23.00
N PRO A 200 -23.71 -24.06 22.53
CA PRO A 200 -24.61 -24.97 23.24
C PRO A 200 -23.93 -25.57 24.48
N HIS A 201 -24.55 -25.36 25.64
CA HIS A 201 -24.26 -26.09 26.88
C HIS A 201 -24.43 -27.60 26.66
N HIS A 202 -23.38 -28.38 26.91
CA HIS A 202 -23.52 -29.83 27.07
C HIS A 202 -24.24 -30.13 28.40
N GLY A 203 -25.48 -30.60 28.28
CA GLY A 203 -26.28 -31.11 29.37
C GLY A 203 -25.75 -32.47 29.84
N ALA A 204 -25.66 -32.61 31.16
CA ALA A 204 -25.50 -33.88 31.84
C ALA A 204 -26.73 -34.78 31.58
N VAL A 205 -26.48 -36.05 31.25
CA VAL A 205 -27.46 -37.13 31.40
C VAL A 205 -26.73 -38.28 32.09
N GLY A 206 -27.09 -38.54 33.35
CA GLY A 206 -26.78 -39.78 34.03
C GLY A 206 -27.91 -40.79 33.84
N GLN A 207 -27.56 -42.07 33.78
CA GLN A 207 -28.31 -43.29 34.14
C GLN A 207 -27.20 -44.36 34.34
N SER A 208 -27.20 -45.30 35.27
CA SER A 208 -28.24 -45.98 36.06
C SER A 208 -27.54 -46.80 37.14
#